data_AF-A0A2A2N6Y5-F1
#
_entry.id   AF-A0A2A2N6Y5-F1
#
_cell.length_a   1.000
_cell.length_b   1.000
_cell.length_c   1.000
_cell.angle_alpha   90.00
_cell.angle_beta   90.00
_cell.angle_gamma   90.00
#
_symmetry.space_group_name_H-M   'P 1'
#
loop_
_entity.id
_entity.type
_entity.pdbx_description
1 polymer ?
#
loop_
_entity_poly.entity_id
_entity_poly.type
_entity_poly.pdbx_seq_one_letter_code
_entity_poly.pdbx_strand_id
1 'polypeptide(L)'
;MDLNTWQDLISDWYENRKHDQVERLEAILYQAPESVFGPELTDEQSKAIACWLDGCLRVFQYARYQNHQKAYQTLQYTSAKLEQAACQPMTDILIKDWSLKRLQHLTVLALEFCNQQQDQ
;
A
#
# COMPACT_ATOMS: atom_id res chain seq x y z
N MET A 1 -2.68 15.24 -7.37
CA MET A 1 -3.60 14.35 -8.10
C MET A 1 -4.86 14.25 -7.26
N ASP A 2 -6.05 14.23 -7.85
CA ASP A 2 -7.30 13.97 -7.13
C ASP A 2 -7.60 12.46 -7.06
N LEU A 3 -8.58 12.07 -6.23
CA LEU A 3 -8.91 10.67 -5.97
C LEU A 3 -9.38 9.93 -7.23
N ASN A 4 -10.28 10.52 -8.00
CA ASN A 4 -10.85 9.90 -9.20
C ASN A 4 -9.76 9.64 -10.24
N THR A 5 -8.95 10.66 -10.55
CA THR A 5 -7.83 10.51 -11.48
C THR A 5 -6.86 9.42 -11.04
N TRP A 6 -6.54 9.35 -9.74
CA TRP A 6 -5.66 8.31 -9.22
C TRP A 6 -6.29 6.91 -9.32
N GLN A 7 -7.59 6.79 -9.02
CA GLN A 7 -8.32 5.52 -9.13
C GLN A 7 -8.42 5.01 -10.56
N ASP A 8 -8.63 5.90 -11.52
CA ASP A 8 -8.64 5.54 -12.95
C ASP A 8 -7.27 5.01 -13.37
N LEU A 9 -6.18 5.65 -12.94
CA LEU A 9 -4.81 5.22 -13.26
C LEU A 9 -4.47 3.85 -12.66
N ILE A 10 -4.81 3.61 -11.39
CA ILE A 10 -4.53 2.32 -10.77
C ILE A 10 -5.44 1.22 -11.32
N SER A 11 -6.70 1.53 -11.63
CA SER A 11 -7.64 0.58 -12.25
C SER A 11 -7.20 0.21 -13.67
N ASP A 12 -6.79 1.18 -14.49
CA ASP A 12 -6.17 0.94 -15.81
C ASP A 12 -5.00 -0.04 -15.71
N TRP A 13 -4.15 0.13 -14.69
CA TRP A 13 -3.03 -0.79 -14.47
C TRP A 13 -3.50 -2.21 -14.15
N TYR A 14 -4.55 -2.37 -13.33
CA TYR A 14 -5.12 -3.68 -13.00
C TYR A 14 -5.77 -4.37 -14.20
N GLU A 15 -6.46 -3.61 -15.06
CA GLU A 15 -7.11 -4.14 -16.26
C GLU A 15 -6.11 -4.52 -17.36
N ASN A 16 -5.07 -3.71 -17.55
CA ASN A 16 -4.06 -3.88 -18.61
C ASN A 16 -2.80 -4.64 -18.15
N ARG A 17 -2.95 -5.48 -17.13
CA ARG A 17 -1.83 -6.13 -16.41
C ARG A 17 -0.89 -6.89 -17.36
N LYS A 18 0.35 -6.39 -17.50
CA LYS A 18 1.49 -7.13 -18.07
C LYS A 18 2.54 -7.41 -16.97
N HIS A 19 3.32 -8.48 -17.15
CA HIS A 19 4.23 -9.03 -16.12
C HIS A 19 5.43 -8.12 -15.78
N ASP A 20 5.63 -7.05 -16.53
CA ASP A 20 6.79 -6.16 -16.55
C ASP A 20 6.49 -4.72 -16.06
N GLN A 21 5.28 -4.44 -15.55
CA GLN A 21 4.85 -3.07 -15.22
C GLN A 21 4.90 -2.71 -13.73
N VAL A 22 5.72 -3.40 -12.92
CA VAL A 22 5.79 -3.12 -11.47
C VAL A 22 6.36 -1.73 -11.17
N GLU A 23 7.28 -1.24 -11.99
CA GLU A 23 7.80 0.15 -11.87
C GLU A 23 6.70 1.19 -12.13
N ARG A 24 5.83 0.95 -13.12
CA ARG A 24 4.67 1.81 -13.39
C ARG A 24 3.68 1.78 -12.23
N LEU A 25 3.43 0.60 -11.65
CA LEU A 25 2.57 0.47 -10.47
C LEU A 25 3.13 1.27 -9.28
N GLU A 26 4.42 1.12 -8.99
CA GLU A 26 5.08 1.85 -7.91
C GLU A 26 4.94 3.37 -8.08
N ALA A 27 5.16 3.88 -9.30
CA ALA A 27 4.97 5.30 -9.58
C ALA A 27 3.53 5.77 -9.31
N ILE A 28 2.53 4.97 -9.66
CA ILE A 28 1.11 5.27 -9.37
C ILE A 28 0.86 5.27 -7.85
N LEU A 29 1.35 4.26 -7.13
CA LEU A 29 1.15 4.12 -5.67
C LEU A 29 1.78 5.26 -4.86
N TYR A 30 2.91 5.79 -5.31
CA TYR A 30 3.60 6.90 -4.65
C TYR A 30 2.97 8.27 -4.95
N GLN A 31 2.08 8.33 -5.94
CA GLN A 31 1.27 9.50 -6.26
C GLN A 31 -0.13 9.45 -5.64
N ALA A 32 -0.42 8.44 -4.79
CA ALA A 32 -1.69 8.32 -4.09
C ALA A 32 -1.99 9.60 -3.29
N PRO A 33 -3.13 10.26 -3.54
CA PRO A 33 -3.49 11.47 -2.82
C PRO A 33 -3.89 11.16 -1.37
N GLU A 34 -3.77 12.16 -0.50
CA GLU A 34 -4.16 12.03 0.92
C GLU A 34 -5.62 11.59 1.09
N SER A 35 -6.49 11.96 0.14
CA SER A 35 -7.89 11.58 0.09
C SER A 35 -8.13 10.06 0.00
N VAL A 36 -7.14 9.26 -0.38
CA VAL A 36 -7.20 7.78 -0.32
C VAL A 36 -7.30 7.30 1.14
N PHE A 37 -6.70 8.05 2.07
CA PHE A 37 -6.53 7.66 3.47
C PHE A 37 -7.51 8.36 4.41
N GLY A 38 -8.53 9.02 3.88
CA GLY A 38 -9.55 9.75 4.64
C GLY A 38 -9.68 11.21 4.19
N PRO A 39 -10.36 12.07 4.97
CA PRO A 39 -10.73 11.85 6.37
C PRO A 39 -11.95 10.94 6.57
N GLU A 40 -12.87 10.86 5.60
CA GLU A 40 -14.12 10.09 5.73
C GLU A 40 -14.06 8.75 4.99
N LEU A 41 -14.69 7.72 5.54
CA LEU A 41 -14.82 6.42 4.88
C LEU A 41 -16.07 6.38 4.01
N THR A 42 -15.95 6.82 2.75
CA THR A 42 -16.96 6.49 1.75
C THR A 42 -16.64 5.16 1.07
N ASP A 43 -17.59 4.61 0.30
CA ASP A 43 -17.36 3.41 -0.52
C ASP A 43 -16.19 3.58 -1.49
N GLU A 44 -15.97 4.81 -1.96
CA GLU A 44 -14.87 5.15 -2.85
C GLU A 44 -13.52 5.07 -2.12
N GLN A 45 -13.39 5.67 -0.94
CA GLN A 45 -12.18 5.59 -0.11
C GLN A 45 -11.90 4.16 0.35
N SER A 46 -12.94 3.41 0.71
CA SER A 46 -12.82 1.99 1.10
C SER A 46 -12.18 1.15 -0.01
N LYS A 47 -12.61 1.35 -1.26
CA LYS A 47 -12.00 0.72 -2.43
C LYS A 47 -10.59 1.26 -2.68
N ALA A 48 -10.40 2.57 -2.62
CA ALA A 48 -9.11 3.22 -2.88
C ALA A 48 -8.00 2.70 -1.98
N ILE A 49 -8.23 2.68 -0.66
CA ILE A 49 -7.22 2.25 0.32
C ILE A 49 -6.91 0.76 0.19
N ALA A 50 -7.93 -0.06 -0.13
CA ALA A 50 -7.74 -1.48 -0.38
C ALA A 50 -6.93 -1.74 -1.66
N CYS A 51 -7.25 -1.04 -2.76
CA CYS A 51 -6.49 -1.10 -4.01
C CYS A 51 -5.05 -0.63 -3.83
N TRP A 52 -4.84 0.47 -3.09
CA TRP A 52 -3.52 0.97 -2.77
C TRP A 52 -2.69 -0.08 -2.01
N LEU A 53 -3.28 -0.71 -0.98
CA LEU A 53 -2.59 -1.73 -0.20
C LEU A 53 -2.27 -2.97 -1.03
N ASP A 54 -3.21 -3.48 -1.83
CA ASP A 54 -2.97 -4.61 -2.72
C ASP A 54 -1.82 -4.30 -3.71
N GLY A 55 -1.80 -3.10 -4.27
CA GLY A 55 -0.72 -2.66 -5.14
C GLY A 55 0.64 -2.66 -4.44
N CYS A 56 0.72 -2.09 -3.23
CA CYS A 56 1.95 -2.10 -2.42
C CYS A 56 2.44 -3.54 -2.15
N LEU A 57 1.53 -4.46 -1.81
CA LEU A 57 1.88 -5.87 -1.59
C LEU A 57 2.37 -6.56 -2.87
N ARG A 58 1.86 -6.18 -4.05
CA ARG A 58 2.37 -6.68 -5.34
C ARG A 58 3.77 -6.18 -5.64
N VAL A 59 4.06 -4.90 -5.40
CA VAL A 59 5.41 -4.33 -5.53
C VAL A 59 6.37 -5.07 -4.59
N PHE A 60 5.96 -5.28 -3.34
CA PHE A 60 6.72 -6.07 -2.38
C PHE A 60 7.00 -7.49 -2.89
N GLN A 61 5.96 -8.21 -3.32
CA GLN A 61 6.09 -9.60 -3.77
C GLN A 61 7.01 -9.74 -4.99
N TYR A 62 6.99 -8.77 -5.91
CA TYR A 62 7.90 -8.73 -7.04
C TYR A 62 9.34 -8.46 -6.58
N ALA A 63 9.55 -7.45 -5.72
CA ALA A 63 10.87 -7.07 -5.22
C ALA A 63 11.48 -8.16 -4.33
N ARG A 64 10.66 -8.97 -3.64
CA ARG A 64 11.08 -10.00 -2.68
C ARG A 64 12.15 -10.95 -3.19
N TYR A 65 12.20 -11.25 -4.49
CA TYR A 65 13.17 -12.19 -5.07
C TYR A 65 14.27 -11.52 -5.90
N GLN A 66 14.13 -10.22 -6.20
CA GLN A 66 15.02 -9.51 -7.11
C GLN A 66 15.85 -8.43 -6.40
N ASN A 67 15.25 -7.78 -5.39
CA ASN A 67 15.85 -6.69 -4.65
C ASN A 67 15.28 -6.65 -3.23
N HIS A 68 15.97 -7.33 -2.31
CA HIS A 68 15.55 -7.46 -0.91
C HIS A 68 15.42 -6.12 -0.18
N GLN A 69 16.33 -5.18 -0.46
CA GLN A 69 16.28 -3.84 0.11
C GLN A 69 15.00 -3.11 -0.32
N LYS A 70 14.66 -3.15 -1.62
CA LYS A 70 13.43 -2.55 -2.14
C LYS A 70 12.18 -3.20 -1.56
N ALA A 71 12.18 -4.52 -1.40
CA ALA A 71 11.07 -5.25 -0.78
C ALA A 71 10.84 -4.73 0.65
N TYR A 72 11.89 -4.65 1.46
CA TYR A 72 11.79 -4.13 2.82
C TYR A 72 11.34 -2.67 2.86
N GLN A 73 11.90 -1.81 2.01
CA GLN A 73 11.50 -0.40 1.89
C GLN A 73 10.03 -0.26 1.49
N THR A 74 9.51 -1.14 0.63
CA THR A 74 8.09 -1.15 0.25
C THR A 74 7.20 -1.47 1.45
N LEU A 75 7.57 -2.45 2.29
CA LEU A 75 6.85 -2.75 3.52
C LEU A 75 6.87 -1.57 4.49
N GLN A 76 8.04 -0.95 4.70
CA GLN A 76 8.18 0.23 5.56
C GLN A 76 7.34 1.41 5.08
N TYR A 77 7.36 1.71 3.78
CA TYR A 77 6.54 2.75 3.18
C TYR A 77 5.05 2.49 3.41
N THR A 78 4.62 1.25 3.16
CA THR A 78 3.22 0.85 3.33
C THR A 78 2.78 1.01 4.78
N SER A 79 3.58 0.54 5.72
CA SER A 79 3.31 0.71 7.15
C SER A 79 3.25 2.19 7.54
N ALA A 80 4.23 2.99 7.15
CA ALA A 80 4.27 4.41 7.51
C ALA A 80 3.03 5.19 7.04
N LYS A 81 2.51 4.88 5.84
CA LYS A 81 1.28 5.51 5.33
C LYS A 81 0.04 5.10 6.12
N LEU A 82 -0.08 3.82 6.51
CA LEU A 82 -1.18 3.37 7.35
C LEU A 82 -1.08 3.91 8.78
N GLU A 83 0.13 4.04 9.34
CA GLU A 83 0.36 4.68 10.64
C GLU A 83 -0.04 6.15 10.60
N GLN A 84 0.35 6.86 9.54
CA GLN A 84 -0.04 8.25 9.33
C GLN A 84 -1.58 8.39 9.31
N ALA A 85 -2.27 7.53 8.55
CA ALA A 85 -3.73 7.54 8.48
C ALA A 85 -4.38 7.24 9.84
N ALA A 86 -3.84 6.27 10.59
CA ALA A 86 -4.34 5.88 11.90
C ALA A 86 -4.15 6.96 12.98
N CYS A 87 -3.02 7.67 12.94
CA CYS A 87 -2.67 8.71 13.91
C CYS A 87 -3.28 10.08 13.59
N GLN A 88 -3.80 10.29 12.37
CA GLN A 88 -4.37 11.58 11.99
C GLN A 88 -5.66 11.87 12.77
N PRO A 89 -5.76 12.99 13.52
CA PRO A 89 -6.88 13.21 14.45
C PRO A 89 -8.25 13.20 13.77
N MET A 90 -8.34 13.80 12.58
CA MET A 90 -9.60 13.97 11.83
C MET A 90 -10.01 12.75 11.00
N THR A 91 -9.19 11.71 10.94
CA THR A 91 -9.53 10.50 10.19
C THR A 91 -10.61 9.69 10.91
N ASP A 92 -11.57 9.19 10.14
CA ASP A 92 -12.66 8.31 10.57
C ASP A 92 -12.10 7.14 11.39
N ILE A 93 -12.77 6.84 12.50
CA ILE A 93 -12.39 5.74 13.40
C ILE A 93 -12.34 4.39 12.68
N LEU A 94 -13.17 4.17 11.67
CA LEU A 94 -13.19 2.95 10.87
C LEU A 94 -11.93 2.83 10.00
N ILE A 95 -11.44 3.93 9.43
CA ILE A 95 -10.16 3.94 8.70
C ILE A 95 -9.00 3.68 9.65
N LYS A 96 -9.05 4.26 10.86
CA LYS A 96 -8.03 4.03 11.90
C LYS A 96 -7.98 2.56 12.31
N ASP A 97 -9.12 1.98 12.68
CA ASP A 97 -9.23 0.56 13.03
C ASP A 97 -8.78 -0.35 11.88
N TRP A 98 -9.22 -0.06 10.66
CA TRP A 98 -8.81 -0.79 9.48
C TRP A 98 -7.29 -0.75 9.28
N SER A 99 -6.68 0.43 9.38
CA SER A 99 -5.24 0.65 9.21
C SER A 99 -4.44 -0.09 10.27
N LEU A 100 -4.83 -0.01 11.55
CA LEU A 100 -4.17 -0.70 12.66
C LEU A 100 -4.20 -2.22 12.50
N LYS A 101 -5.33 -2.79 12.07
CA LYS A 101 -5.42 -4.24 11.78
C LYS A 101 -4.44 -4.66 10.68
N ARG A 102 -4.28 -3.85 9.62
CA ARG A 102 -3.35 -4.17 8.52
C ARG A 102 -1.90 -3.96 8.92
N LEU A 103 -1.61 -2.99 9.78
CA LEU A 103 -0.28 -2.78 10.36
C LEU A 103 0.20 -3.98 11.17
N GLN A 104 -0.69 -4.66 11.90
CA GLN A 104 -0.33 -5.90 12.60
C GLN A 104 0.14 -6.97 11.60
N HIS A 105 -0.58 -7.15 10.49
CA HIS A 105 -0.18 -8.09 9.44
C HIS A 105 1.11 -7.68 8.74
N LEU A 106 1.29 -6.40 8.42
CA LEU A 106 2.53 -5.89 7.81
C LEU A 106 3.74 -6.05 8.73
N THR A 107 3.55 -5.87 10.04
CA THR A 107 4.60 -6.11 11.04
C THR A 107 5.06 -7.56 11.03
N VAL A 108 4.12 -8.50 11.07
CA VAL A 108 4.44 -9.94 11.00
C VAL A 108 5.16 -10.26 9.68
N LEU A 109 4.63 -9.77 8.56
CA LEU A 109 5.23 -9.99 7.24
C LEU A 109 6.66 -9.44 7.14
N ALA A 110 6.92 -8.27 7.71
CA ALA A 110 8.26 -7.69 7.75
C ALA A 110 9.22 -8.52 8.60
N LEU A 111 8.78 -9.02 9.76
CA LEU A 111 9.58 -9.89 10.62
C LEU A 111 9.92 -11.22 9.92
N GLU A 112 8.92 -11.86 9.30
CA GLU A 112 9.10 -13.09 8.53
C GLU A 112 10.08 -12.88 7.38
N PHE A 113 9.95 -11.76 6.66
CA PHE A 113 10.86 -11.43 5.56
C PHE A 113 12.29 -11.23 6.06
N CYS A 114 12.50 -10.51 7.16
CA CYS A 114 13.82 -10.31 7.76
C CYS A 114 14.46 -11.63 8.23
N ASN A 115 13.69 -12.50 8.89
CA ASN A 115 14.21 -13.79 9.36
C ASN A 115 14.68 -14.66 8.19
N GLN A 116 13.92 -14.70 7.09
CA GLN A 116 14.30 -15.46 5.89
C GLN A 116 15.57 -14.94 5.20
N GLN A 117 15.94 -13.67 5.40
CA GLN A 117 17.21 -13.13 4.91
C GLN A 117 18.41 -13.59 5.75
N GLN A 118 18.19 -13.87 7.04
CA GLN A 118 19.25 -14.32 7.95
C GLN A 118 19.57 -15.81 7.79
N ASP A 119 18.59 -16.59 7.31
CA ASP A 119 18.72 -18.02 7.04
C ASP A 119 19.35 -18.33 5.66
N GLN A 120 19.72 -17.31 4.87
CA GLN A 120 20.41 -17.44 3.57
C GLN A 120 21.89 -17.09 3.67
#